data_AF-A0A9N8M7V6-F1
#
_entry.id   AF-A0A9N8M7V6-F1
#
_cell.length_a   1.000
_cell.length_b   1.000
_cell.length_c   1.000
_cell.angle_alpha   90.00
_cell.angle_beta   90.00
_cell.angle_gamma   90.00
#
_symmetry.space_group_name_H-M   'P 1'
#
loop_
_entity.id
_entity.type
_entity.pdbx_description
1 polymer ?
#
loop_
_entity_poly.entity_id
_entity_poly.type
_entity_poly.pdbx_seq_one_letter_code
_entity_poly.pdbx_strand_id
1 'polypeptide(L)'
;QAIRFAETDAGWDRAVLRAITLVLRGRAAIWHSTLTDKQRAGLCRIDYWFEALRENFSPQSTVVRQQARDRTWDPDHEDILGFVFAKIALLKVGFRNMTEEDVVQEIADRLPVDIQMLLRQPRERQPSLVRLREELRIQEVFWRIRHNRPLLPSSAVET
;
A
#
# COMPACT_ATOMS: atom_id res chain seq x y z
N GLN A 1 0.33 -14.10 18.25
CA GLN A 1 0.99 -13.97 19.58
C GLN A 1 2.39 -14.59 19.58
N ALA A 2 2.60 -15.80 19.02
CA ALA A 2 3.93 -16.45 18.91
C ALA A 2 4.98 -15.68 18.08
N ILE A 3 4.58 -15.01 17.00
CA ILE A 3 5.51 -14.24 16.13
C ILE A 3 6.20 -13.09 16.89
N ARG A 4 5.48 -12.40 17.80
CA ARG A 4 6.05 -11.29 18.58
C ARG A 4 7.11 -11.72 19.58
N PHE A 5 7.04 -12.94 20.11
CA PHE A 5 8.08 -13.49 20.98
C PHE A 5 9.29 -14.00 20.16
N ALA A 6 9.06 -14.42 18.92
CA ALA A 6 10.13 -14.82 18.01
C ALA A 6 10.94 -13.61 17.49
N GLU A 7 10.33 -12.42 17.36
CA GLU A 7 11.04 -11.19 16.94
C GLU A 7 12.17 -10.78 17.91
N THR A 8 12.11 -11.20 19.18
CA THR A 8 13.16 -10.98 20.19
C THR A 8 14.24 -12.06 20.23
N ASP A 9 14.11 -13.13 19.44
CA ASP A 9 15.10 -14.22 19.37
C ASP A 9 16.29 -13.81 18.50
N ALA A 10 17.51 -14.05 18.97
CA ALA A 10 18.74 -13.82 18.22
C ALA A 10 18.81 -14.62 16.90
N GLY A 11 18.06 -15.72 16.78
CA GLY A 11 17.94 -16.50 15.54
C GLY A 11 17.01 -15.89 14.48
N TRP A 12 16.18 -14.91 14.85
CA TRP A 12 15.10 -14.37 14.00
C TRP A 12 15.64 -13.74 12.72
N ASP A 13 16.62 -12.84 12.82
CA ASP A 13 17.20 -12.16 11.66
C ASP A 13 17.73 -13.17 10.63
N ARG A 14 18.43 -14.21 11.09
CA ARG A 14 18.98 -15.24 10.21
C ARG A 14 17.89 -16.09 9.56
N ALA A 15 16.81 -16.38 10.30
CA ALA A 15 15.66 -17.09 9.77
C ALA A 15 14.93 -16.26 8.71
N VAL A 16 14.73 -14.96 8.96
CA VAL A 16 14.15 -14.01 8.00
C VAL A 16 15.01 -13.90 6.75
N LEU A 17 16.33 -13.74 6.88
CA LEU A 17 17.25 -13.66 5.75
C LEU A 17 17.19 -14.91 4.86
N ARG A 18 17.11 -16.10 5.46
CA ARG A 18 16.91 -17.35 4.71
C ARG A 18 15.55 -17.38 4.02
N ALA A 19 14.50 -16.98 4.74
CA ALA A 19 13.14 -16.97 4.23
C ALA A 19 12.97 -16.02 3.03
N ILE A 20 13.62 -14.84 3.03
CA ILE A 20 13.55 -13.87 1.94
C ILE A 20 13.86 -14.54 0.60
N THR A 21 14.95 -15.31 0.51
CA THR A 21 15.35 -15.98 -0.74
C THR A 21 14.36 -17.02 -1.23
N LEU A 22 13.62 -17.66 -0.32
CA LEU A 22 12.64 -18.71 -0.64
C LEU A 22 11.31 -18.13 -1.15
N VAL A 23 11.00 -16.89 -0.76
CA VAL A 23 9.74 -16.23 -1.12
C VAL A 23 9.86 -15.33 -2.35
N LEU A 24 11.06 -15.14 -2.91
CA LEU A 24 11.21 -14.37 -4.14
C LEU A 24 10.45 -15.04 -5.29
N ARG A 25 9.67 -14.25 -6.03
CA ARG A 25 8.90 -14.70 -7.20
C ARG A 25 9.15 -13.77 -8.39
N GLY A 26 8.89 -14.28 -9.60
CA GLY A 26 8.98 -13.50 -10.83
C GLY A 26 10.34 -12.83 -11.02
N ARG A 27 10.33 -11.53 -11.37
CA ARG A 27 11.55 -10.73 -11.62
C ARG A 27 12.51 -10.69 -10.43
N ALA A 28 12.00 -10.77 -9.20
CA ALA A 28 12.86 -10.75 -8.01
C ALA A 28 13.67 -12.06 -7.86
N ALA A 29 13.07 -13.20 -8.17
CA ALA A 29 13.78 -14.48 -8.16
C ALA A 29 14.87 -14.53 -9.24
N ILE A 30 14.54 -14.05 -10.45
CA ILE A 30 15.49 -13.97 -11.57
C ILE A 30 16.66 -13.05 -11.19
N TRP A 31 16.39 -11.84 -10.72
CA TRP A 31 17.42 -10.91 -10.24
C TRP A 31 18.37 -11.56 -9.23
N HIS A 32 17.84 -12.19 -8.19
CA HIS A 32 18.69 -12.83 -7.17
C HIS A 32 19.57 -13.95 -7.75
N SER A 33 19.07 -14.71 -8.75
CA SER A 33 19.86 -15.74 -9.43
C SER A 33 21.01 -15.18 -10.30
N THR A 34 20.90 -13.93 -10.76
CA THR A 34 21.96 -13.26 -11.54
C THR A 34 23.10 -12.71 -10.69
N LEU A 35 22.93 -12.69 -9.36
CA LEU A 35 23.95 -12.18 -8.46
C LEU A 35 25.12 -13.17 -8.33
N THR A 36 26.35 -12.64 -8.38
CA THR A 36 27.57 -13.38 -8.06
C THR A 36 27.57 -13.86 -6.61
N ASP A 37 28.39 -14.86 -6.29
CA ASP A 37 28.50 -15.36 -4.91
C ASP A 37 28.93 -14.25 -3.93
N LYS A 38 29.81 -13.34 -4.35
CA LYS A 38 30.22 -12.18 -3.56
C LYS A 38 29.05 -11.23 -3.28
N GLN A 39 28.23 -10.94 -4.30
CA GLN A 39 27.05 -10.08 -4.13
C GLN A 39 26.01 -10.74 -3.21
N ARG A 40 25.75 -12.05 -3.38
CA ARG A 40 24.86 -12.81 -2.48
C ARG A 40 25.37 -12.84 -1.04
N ALA A 41 26.67 -13.04 -0.84
CA ALA A 41 27.28 -13.01 0.49
C ALA A 41 27.17 -11.62 1.16
N GLY A 42 27.10 -10.55 0.37
CA GLY A 42 26.87 -9.18 0.86
C GLY A 42 25.46 -8.93 1.39
N LEU A 43 24.46 -9.73 1.00
CA LEU A 43 23.07 -9.64 1.47
C LEU A 43 22.88 -10.33 2.83
N CYS A 44 23.76 -10.03 3.78
CA CYS A 44 23.85 -10.69 5.09
C CYS A 44 23.04 -9.99 6.21
N ARG A 45 22.42 -8.85 5.90
CA ARG A 45 21.58 -8.07 6.83
C ARG A 45 20.29 -7.65 6.16
N ILE A 46 19.22 -7.53 6.95
CA ILE A 46 17.90 -7.14 6.43
C ILE A 46 17.95 -5.74 5.79
N ASP A 47 18.72 -4.81 6.37
CA ASP A 47 18.91 -3.47 5.81
C ASP A 47 19.51 -3.51 4.39
N TYR A 48 20.53 -4.33 4.17
CA TYR A 48 21.16 -4.51 2.85
C TYR A 48 20.21 -5.14 1.84
N TRP A 49 19.31 -6.03 2.28
CA TRP A 49 18.23 -6.51 1.44
C TRP A 49 17.28 -5.39 1.04
N PHE A 50 16.88 -4.51 1.96
CA PHE A 50 16.01 -3.39 1.62
C PHE A 50 16.67 -2.40 0.66
N GLU A 51 17.95 -2.10 0.85
CA GLU A 51 18.71 -1.26 -0.08
C GLU A 51 18.79 -1.89 -1.47
N ALA A 52 19.22 -3.15 -1.56
CA ALA A 52 19.33 -3.87 -2.82
C ALA A 52 17.97 -3.99 -3.55
N LEU A 53 16.88 -4.24 -2.81
CA LEU A 53 15.54 -4.27 -3.39
C LEU A 53 15.11 -2.89 -3.88
N ARG A 54 15.38 -1.82 -3.13
CA ARG A 54 15.07 -0.46 -3.59
C ARG A 54 15.86 -0.11 -4.84
N GLU A 55 17.15 -0.40 -4.90
CA GLU A 55 17.98 -0.08 -6.06
C GLU A 55 17.50 -0.79 -7.34
N ASN A 56 17.07 -2.04 -7.23
CA ASN A 56 16.74 -2.86 -8.41
C ASN A 56 15.25 -2.82 -8.79
N PHE A 57 14.36 -2.48 -7.86
CA PHE A 57 12.91 -2.53 -8.08
C PHE A 57 12.19 -1.21 -7.82
N SER A 58 12.87 -0.14 -7.42
CA SER A 58 12.20 1.16 -7.25
C SER A 58 11.70 1.66 -8.59
N PRO A 59 10.40 1.89 -8.74
CA PRO A 59 9.83 2.41 -9.97
C PRO A 59 10.27 3.86 -10.21
N GLN A 60 10.26 4.27 -11.47
CA GLN A 60 10.55 5.66 -11.84
C GLN A 60 9.51 6.60 -11.20
N SER A 61 9.96 7.63 -10.50
CA SER A 61 9.09 8.51 -9.71
C SER A 61 8.03 9.23 -10.54
N THR A 62 8.31 9.56 -11.80
CA THR A 62 7.34 10.16 -12.74
C THR A 62 6.17 9.21 -13.02
N VAL A 63 6.46 7.94 -13.27
CA VAL A 63 5.44 6.91 -13.52
C VAL A 63 4.56 6.72 -12.29
N VAL A 64 5.17 6.62 -11.10
CA VAL A 64 4.40 6.47 -9.86
C VAL A 64 3.56 7.69 -9.56
N ARG A 65 4.06 8.91 -9.79
CA ARG A 65 3.25 10.12 -9.62
C ARG A 65 2.05 10.14 -10.55
N GLN A 66 2.20 9.66 -11.78
CA GLN A 66 1.10 9.54 -12.73
C GLN A 66 0.09 8.48 -12.25
N GLN A 67 0.55 7.29 -11.88
CA GLN A 67 -0.30 6.25 -11.28
C GLN A 67 -1.03 6.75 -10.04
N ALA A 68 -0.34 7.50 -9.17
CA ALA A 68 -0.93 8.10 -7.99
C ALA A 68 -2.05 9.05 -8.39
N ARG A 69 -1.88 9.91 -9.40
CA ARG A 69 -2.92 10.84 -9.88
C ARG A 69 -4.12 10.10 -10.48
N ASP A 70 -3.85 9.11 -11.33
CA ASP A 70 -4.87 8.38 -12.09
C ASP A 70 -5.64 7.38 -11.21
N ARG A 71 -5.11 7.03 -10.04
CA ARG A 71 -5.76 6.11 -9.11
C ARG A 71 -7.06 6.72 -8.58
N THR A 72 -8.18 6.17 -9.04
CA THR A 72 -9.55 6.45 -8.59
C THR A 72 -10.14 5.21 -7.95
N TRP A 73 -11.08 5.37 -7.03
CA TRP A 73 -11.80 4.25 -6.42
C TRP A 73 -12.71 3.57 -7.46
N ASP A 74 -12.59 2.25 -7.59
CA ASP A 74 -13.52 1.42 -8.36
C ASP A 74 -14.52 0.73 -7.42
N PRO A 75 -15.75 1.25 -7.27
CA PRO A 75 -16.68 0.75 -6.27
C PRO A 75 -17.16 -0.68 -6.55
N ASP A 76 -17.05 -1.17 -7.78
CA ASP A 76 -17.59 -2.48 -8.15
C ASP A 76 -16.57 -3.60 -7.85
N HIS A 77 -15.26 -3.28 -7.90
CA HIS A 77 -14.17 -4.25 -7.77
C HIS A 77 -13.37 -4.16 -6.45
N GLU A 78 -13.53 -3.08 -5.69
CA GLU A 78 -12.81 -2.92 -4.43
C GLU A 78 -13.61 -2.13 -3.38
N ASP A 79 -13.29 -2.40 -2.11
CA ASP A 79 -13.74 -1.56 -1.01
C ASP A 79 -12.96 -0.24 -0.95
N ILE A 80 -13.52 0.75 -0.26
CA ILE A 80 -12.94 2.10 -0.22
C ILE A 80 -11.59 2.11 0.51
N LEU A 81 -11.35 1.19 1.45
CA LEU A 81 -10.07 1.11 2.15
C LEU A 81 -8.99 0.47 1.29
N GLY A 82 -9.35 -0.53 0.48
CA GLY A 82 -8.48 -1.09 -0.57
C GLY A 82 -7.93 0.03 -1.47
N PHE A 83 -8.83 0.90 -1.94
CA PHE A 83 -8.47 2.10 -2.68
C PHE A 83 -7.53 3.01 -1.89
N VAL A 84 -7.91 3.38 -0.65
CA VAL A 84 -7.13 4.29 0.20
C VAL A 84 -5.71 3.77 0.42
N PHE A 85 -5.55 2.49 0.77
CA PHE A 85 -4.24 1.91 1.01
C PHE A 85 -3.36 1.92 -0.23
N ALA A 86 -3.92 1.53 -1.38
CA ALA A 86 -3.21 1.56 -2.65
C ALA A 86 -2.81 2.99 -3.04
N LYS A 87 -3.72 3.95 -2.92
CA LYS A 87 -3.47 5.37 -3.21
C LYS A 87 -2.37 5.95 -2.30
N ILE A 88 -2.44 5.71 -0.99
CA ILE A 88 -1.41 6.17 -0.03
C ILE A 88 -0.03 5.60 -0.38
N ALA A 89 0.03 4.30 -0.72
CA ALA A 89 1.30 3.67 -1.12
C ALA A 89 1.91 4.37 -2.35
N LEU A 90 1.10 4.65 -3.36
CA LEU A 90 1.53 5.39 -4.56
C LEU A 90 1.96 6.83 -4.22
N LEU A 91 1.20 7.53 -3.38
CA LEU A 91 1.51 8.90 -2.96
C LEU A 91 2.84 8.98 -2.20
N LYS A 92 3.09 8.08 -1.25
CA LYS A 92 4.34 8.04 -0.48
C LYS A 92 5.57 7.77 -1.34
N VAL A 93 5.43 6.94 -2.38
CA VAL A 93 6.53 6.63 -3.30
C VAL A 93 6.74 7.78 -4.30
N GLY A 94 5.65 8.37 -4.82
CA GLY A 94 5.70 9.44 -5.82
C GLY A 94 6.07 10.82 -5.25
N PHE A 95 5.68 11.12 -4.01
CA PHE A 95 5.77 12.43 -3.38
C PHE A 95 6.33 12.34 -1.96
N ARG A 96 7.65 12.53 -1.81
CA ARG A 96 8.36 12.30 -0.53
C ARG A 96 7.99 13.26 0.61
N ASN A 97 7.45 14.43 0.29
CA ASN A 97 7.23 15.51 1.24
C ASN A 97 5.74 15.82 1.47
N MET A 98 4.83 14.90 1.09
CA MET A 98 3.41 15.09 1.40
C MET A 98 3.17 14.99 2.90
N THR A 99 2.47 15.98 3.43
CA THR A 99 1.96 15.97 4.80
C THR A 99 0.77 15.03 4.92
N GLU A 100 0.38 14.68 6.15
CA GLU A 100 -0.82 13.88 6.38
C GLU A 100 -2.08 14.60 5.88
N GLU A 101 -2.13 15.93 6.01
CA GLU A 101 -3.18 16.79 5.46
C GLU A 101 -3.25 16.67 3.93
N ASP A 102 -2.12 16.80 3.22
CA ASP A 102 -2.08 16.66 1.76
C ASP A 102 -2.64 15.31 1.30
N VAL A 103 -2.32 14.24 2.03
CA VAL A 103 -2.81 12.88 1.72
C VAL A 103 -4.30 12.76 1.99
N VAL A 104 -4.81 13.35 3.08
CA VAL A 104 -6.25 13.38 3.37
C VAL A 104 -7.02 14.09 2.26
N GLN A 105 -6.53 15.25 1.80
CA GLN A 105 -7.16 15.99 0.70
C GLN A 105 -7.15 15.21 -0.61
N GLU A 106 -5.99 14.68 -1.02
CA GLU A 106 -5.88 13.90 -2.27
C GLU A 106 -6.76 12.65 -2.28
N ILE A 107 -7.02 12.04 -1.12
CA ILE A 107 -7.97 10.93 -1.02
C ILE A 107 -9.40 11.45 -1.16
N ALA A 108 -9.76 12.48 -0.39
CA ALA A 108 -11.13 13.00 -0.34
C ALA A 108 -11.59 13.52 -1.70
N ASP A 109 -10.76 14.31 -2.39
CA ASP A 109 -11.07 14.92 -3.68
C ASP A 109 -11.36 13.90 -4.79
N ARG A 110 -10.91 12.65 -4.61
CA ARG A 110 -11.06 11.56 -5.59
C ARG A 110 -12.25 10.65 -5.33
N LEU A 111 -12.99 10.90 -4.25
CA LEU A 111 -14.20 10.14 -3.92
C LEU A 111 -15.44 10.75 -4.58
N PRO A 112 -16.54 9.98 -4.71
CA PRO A 112 -17.83 10.53 -5.11
C PRO A 112 -18.29 11.70 -4.22
N VAL A 113 -18.89 12.73 -4.83
CA VAL A 113 -19.28 13.98 -4.15
C VAL A 113 -20.18 13.74 -2.94
N ASP A 114 -21.07 12.77 -3.03
CA ASP A 114 -21.97 12.39 -1.93
C ASP A 114 -21.24 11.81 -0.72
N ILE A 115 -20.10 11.13 -0.91
CA ILE A 115 -19.20 10.75 0.17
C ILE A 115 -18.45 11.99 0.67
N GLN A 116 -17.87 12.79 -0.23
CA GLN A 116 -17.08 13.98 0.13
C GLN A 116 -17.83 14.93 1.07
N MET A 117 -19.13 15.14 0.81
CA MET A 117 -19.97 16.01 1.62
C MET A 117 -20.10 15.58 3.08
N LEU A 118 -19.92 14.28 3.36
CA LEU A 118 -20.09 13.65 4.67
C LEU A 118 -18.78 13.54 5.46
N LEU A 119 -17.63 13.74 4.82
CA LEU A 119 -16.32 13.65 5.45
C LEU A 119 -16.05 14.88 6.32
N ARG A 120 -15.52 14.64 7.52
CA ARG A 120 -15.10 15.71 8.43
C ARG A 120 -13.61 15.98 8.30
N GLN A 121 -12.79 14.93 8.19
CA GLN A 121 -11.32 15.07 8.22
C GLN A 121 -10.74 16.10 7.24
N PRO A 122 -11.20 16.21 5.97
CA PRO A 122 -10.67 17.21 5.04
C PRO A 122 -10.93 18.67 5.46
N ARG A 123 -11.80 18.92 6.45
CA ARG A 123 -12.14 20.26 6.94
C ARG A 123 -11.56 20.55 8.32
N GLU A 124 -10.94 19.55 8.96
CA GLU A 124 -10.35 19.70 10.27
C GLU A 124 -9.04 20.49 10.19
N ARG A 125 -8.71 21.23 11.26
CA ARG A 125 -7.43 21.98 11.34
C ARG A 125 -6.22 21.04 11.41
N GLN A 126 -6.42 19.82 11.90
CA GLN A 126 -5.40 18.78 11.98
C GLN A 126 -6.03 17.46 11.50
N PRO A 127 -6.10 17.24 10.18
CA PRO A 127 -6.67 16.03 9.61
C PRO A 127 -5.92 14.78 10.05
N SER A 128 -6.64 13.66 10.20
CA SER A 128 -6.04 12.36 10.54
C SER A 128 -6.44 11.28 9.54
N LEU A 129 -5.47 10.57 8.97
CA LEU A 129 -5.71 9.42 8.10
C LEU A 129 -6.32 8.24 8.85
N VAL A 130 -6.09 8.14 10.15
CA VAL A 130 -6.73 7.11 10.99
C VAL A 130 -8.23 7.38 11.05
N ARG A 131 -8.62 8.58 11.45
CA ARG A 131 -10.03 8.98 11.55
C ARG A 131 -10.72 9.02 10.18
N LEU A 132 -10.01 9.43 9.13
CA LEU A 132 -10.57 9.42 7.77
C LEU A 132 -10.98 8.00 7.37
N ARG A 133 -10.13 7.00 7.65
CA ARG A 133 -10.47 5.60 7.36
C ARG A 133 -11.64 5.09 8.18
N GLU A 134 -11.84 5.58 9.40
CA GLU A 134 -13.02 5.26 10.22
C GLU A 134 -14.29 5.84 9.59
N GLU A 135 -14.24 7.12 9.19
CA GLU A 135 -15.34 7.78 8.47
C GLU A 135 -15.69 7.04 7.18
N LEU A 136 -14.68 6.71 6.36
CA LEU A 136 -14.87 6.08 5.06
C LEU A 136 -15.50 4.68 5.16
N ARG A 137 -15.15 3.86 6.16
CA ARG A 137 -15.80 2.56 6.39
C ARG A 137 -17.31 2.70 6.57
N ILE A 138 -17.73 3.72 7.30
CA ILE A 138 -19.13 3.98 7.57
C ILE A 138 -19.81 4.52 6.30
N GLN A 139 -19.18 5.49 5.63
CA GLN A 139 -19.76 6.13 4.45
C GLN A 139 -19.90 5.16 3.27
N GLU A 140 -18.96 4.25 3.07
CA GLU A 140 -19.06 3.24 2.00
C GLU A 140 -20.32 2.38 2.16
N VAL A 141 -20.63 1.91 3.38
CA VAL A 141 -21.82 1.08 3.62
C VAL A 141 -23.08 1.83 3.21
N PHE A 142 -23.22 3.09 3.63
CA PHE A 142 -24.38 3.91 3.26
C PHE A 142 -24.44 4.21 1.77
N TRP A 143 -23.28 4.49 1.16
CA TRP A 143 -23.19 4.75 -0.27
C TRP A 143 -23.64 3.54 -1.09
N ARG A 144 -23.16 2.34 -0.77
CA ARG A 144 -23.54 1.10 -1.46
C ARG A 144 -25.02 0.81 -1.37
N ILE A 145 -25.62 0.99 -0.19
CA ILE A 145 -27.07 0.82 0.02
C ILE A 145 -27.84 1.83 -0.83
N ARG A 146 -27.45 3.11 -0.78
CA ARG A 146 -28.12 4.19 -1.51
C ARG A 146 -28.09 3.99 -3.02
N HIS A 147 -26.96 3.54 -3.56
CA HIS A 147 -26.77 3.34 -5.01
C HIS A 147 -27.10 1.92 -5.48
N ASN A 148 -27.53 1.04 -4.57
CA ASN A 148 -27.77 -0.37 -4.84
C ASN A 148 -26.57 -1.06 -5.54
N ARG A 149 -25.35 -0.80 -5.04
CA ARG A 149 -24.08 -1.29 -5.60
C ARG A 149 -23.32 -2.16 -4.58
N PRO A 150 -23.72 -3.44 -4.41
CA PRO A 150 -22.97 -4.36 -3.57
C PRO A 150 -21.57 -4.61 -4.17
N LEU A 151 -20.58 -4.87 -3.31
CA LEU A 151 -19.24 -5.22 -3.75
C LEU A 151 -19.28 -6.58 -4.46
N LEU A 152 -18.66 -6.70 -5.64
CA LEU A 152 -18.61 -7.97 -6.36
C LEU A 152 -17.71 -8.95 -5.60
N PRO A 153 -18.11 -10.23 -5.46
CA PRO A 153 -17.23 -11.25 -4.89
C PRO A 153 -15.98 -11.39 -5.75
N SER A 154 -14.80 -11.50 -5.13
CA SER A 154 -13.50 -11.67 -5.81
C SER A 154 -13.50 -12.81 -6.84
N SER A 155 -14.34 -13.83 -6.66
CA SER A 155 -14.52 -14.97 -7.58
C SER A 155 -15.27 -14.65 -8.88
N ALA A 156 -15.91 -13.49 -9.00
CA ALA A 156 -16.69 -13.09 -10.18
C ALA A 156 -15.84 -12.38 -11.25
N VAL A 157 -14.56 -12.10 -10.97
CA VAL A 157 -13.65 -11.35 -11.85
C VAL A 157 -12.81 -12.29 -12.77
N GLU A 158 -13.01 -13.61 -12.68
CA GLU A 158 -12.25 -14.62 -13.46
C GLU A 158 -13.00 -15.23 -14.67
N THR A 159 -14.12 -14.63 -15.12
CA THR A 159 -14.81 -15.04 -16.38
C THR A 159 -14.74 -13.96 -17.44
#